data_AF-A0A662B149-F1
#
_entry.id   AF-A0A662B149-F1
#
_cell.length_a   1.000
_cell.length_b   1.000
_cell.length_c   1.000
_cell.angle_alpha   90.00
_cell.angle_beta   90.00
_cell.angle_gamma   90.00
#
_symmetry.space_group_name_H-M   'P 1'
#
loop_
_entity.id
_entity.type
_entity.pdbx_description
1 polymer ?
#
loop_
_entity_poly.entity_id
_entity_poly.type
_entity_poly.pdbx_seq_one_letter_code
_entity_poly.pdbx_strand_id
1 'polypeptide(L)'
;MNYFTNSLITIRFISKAFATNREKGTYHLYVQKTAAEEIKKSHELNDGSIIRIHYLKIQWYMATTLYLGELLSELRPEKLTQDEKRSLIYMGALIAITDLMVDELQLPYKKIKQLMTDEAERQRNDLTAIERILLLYYRKLLTIINNDQKKDIHDFSLLKPQIDSQA
;
A
#
# COMPACT_ATOMS: atom_id res chain seq x y z
N MET A 1 -3.57 8.95 36.76
CA MET A 1 -3.77 8.76 35.31
C MET A 1 -4.48 10.01 34.78
N ASN A 2 -3.83 10.86 33.97
CA ASN A 2 -4.37 12.19 33.64
C ASN A 2 -5.41 12.09 32.51
N TYR A 3 -6.69 12.20 32.88
CA TYR A 3 -7.83 12.21 31.96
C TYR A 3 -7.68 13.27 30.87
N PHE A 4 -7.12 14.44 31.17
CA PHE A 4 -6.87 15.50 30.19
C PHE A 4 -5.86 15.09 29.11
N THR A 5 -4.78 14.39 29.49
CA THR A 5 -3.77 13.91 28.55
C THR A 5 -4.36 12.83 27.64
N ASN A 6 -5.15 11.92 28.21
CA ASN A 6 -5.83 10.87 27.43
C ASN A 6 -6.87 11.46 26.48
N SER A 7 -7.66 12.45 26.90
CA SER A 7 -8.63 13.13 26.04
C SER A 7 -7.97 13.87 24.87
N LEU A 8 -6.82 14.52 25.09
CA LEU A 8 -6.07 15.18 24.01
C LEU A 8 -5.51 14.18 23.00
N ILE A 9 -5.04 13.01 23.45
CA ILE A 9 -4.60 11.92 22.58
C ILE A 9 -5.77 11.41 21.73
N THR A 10 -6.94 11.19 22.35
CA THR A 10 -8.15 10.74 21.65
C THR A 10 -8.61 11.76 20.60
N ILE A 11 -8.63 13.05 20.93
CA ILE A 11 -9.01 14.11 19.98
C ILE A 11 -8.01 14.18 18.80
N ARG A 12 -6.70 14.04 19.07
CA ARG A 12 -5.68 13.98 18.01
C ARG A 12 -5.86 12.76 17.12
N PHE A 13 -6.14 11.59 17.70
CA PHE A 13 -6.43 10.37 16.95
C PHE A 13 -7.66 10.55 16.05
N ILE A 14 -8.76 11.06 16.61
CA ILE A 14 -10.00 11.35 15.87
C ILE A 14 -9.73 12.33 14.73
N SER A 15 -9.00 13.42 14.97
CA SER A 15 -8.66 14.41 13.95
C SER A 15 -7.81 13.83 12.82
N LYS A 16 -6.78 13.04 13.14
CA LYS A 16 -5.95 12.37 12.14
C LYS A 16 -6.72 11.28 11.37
N ALA A 17 -7.61 10.53 12.01
CA ALA A 17 -8.51 9.57 11.36
C ALA A 17 -9.48 10.28 10.39
N PHE A 18 -10.08 11.41 10.80
CA PHE A 18 -10.90 12.22 9.91
C PHE A 18 -10.11 12.81 8.73
N ALA A 19 -8.86 13.23 8.93
CA ALA A 19 -7.99 13.70 7.86
C ALA A 19 -7.62 12.59 6.86
N THR A 20 -7.54 11.34 7.30
CA THR A 20 -7.31 10.17 6.43
C THR A 20 -8.57 9.79 5.65
N ASN A 21 -9.76 10.09 6.18
CA ASN A 21 -11.05 9.83 5.52
C ASN A 21 -11.50 10.93 4.53
N ARG A 22 -10.81 12.07 4.46
CA ARG A 22 -11.11 13.12 3.48
C ARG A 22 -10.10 13.06 2.35
N GLU A 23 -10.56 12.94 1.11
CA GLU A 23 -9.72 12.93 -0.11
C GLU A 23 -8.82 14.17 -0.26
N LYS A 24 -9.13 15.28 0.44
CA LYS A 24 -8.31 16.51 0.50
C LYS A 24 -7.58 16.70 1.83
N GLY A 25 -7.51 15.67 2.66
CA GLY A 25 -6.81 15.70 3.93
C GLY A 25 -5.29 15.65 3.74
N THR A 26 -4.54 15.99 4.79
CA THR A 26 -3.08 16.14 4.73
C THR A 26 -2.37 14.87 4.25
N TYR A 27 -2.83 13.68 4.65
CA TYR A 27 -2.25 12.41 4.20
C TYR A 27 -2.49 12.17 2.71
N HIS A 28 -3.71 12.42 2.22
CA HIS A 28 -4.02 12.30 0.78
C HIS A 28 -3.19 13.26 -0.06
N LEU A 29 -3.06 14.52 0.36
CA LEU A 29 -2.21 15.49 -0.34
C LEU A 29 -0.73 15.09 -0.34
N TYR A 30 -0.23 14.57 0.78
CA TYR A 30 1.14 14.08 0.88
C TYR A 30 1.38 12.87 -0.03
N VAL A 31 0.46 11.91 -0.05
CA VAL A 31 0.49 10.74 -0.94
C VAL A 31 0.46 11.16 -2.40
N GLN A 32 -0.48 12.03 -2.79
CA GLN A 32 -0.62 12.52 -4.16
C GLN A 32 0.65 13.21 -4.64
N LYS A 33 1.32 13.97 -3.77
CA LYS A 33 2.60 14.59 -4.09
C LYS A 33 3.74 13.56 -4.19
N THR A 34 3.79 12.61 -3.27
CA THR A 34 4.90 11.66 -3.14
C THR A 34 4.88 10.60 -4.23
N ALA A 35 3.69 10.10 -4.58
CA ALA A 35 3.46 9.08 -5.60
C ALA A 35 2.92 9.66 -6.92
N ALA A 36 3.09 10.97 -7.16
CA ALA A 36 2.51 11.66 -8.32
C ALA A 36 2.86 11.00 -9.65
N GLU A 37 4.13 10.58 -9.78
CA GLU A 37 4.64 9.93 -10.99
C GLU A 37 4.01 8.54 -11.19
N GLU A 38 3.94 7.71 -10.15
CA GLU A 38 3.33 6.38 -10.22
C GLU A 38 1.81 6.46 -10.44
N ILE A 39 1.13 7.43 -9.82
CA ILE A 39 -0.29 7.69 -10.05
C ILE A 39 -0.53 8.04 -11.52
N LYS A 40 0.26 8.97 -12.07
CA LYS A 40 0.18 9.34 -13.49
C LYS A 40 0.40 8.14 -14.40
N LYS A 41 1.49 7.39 -14.21
CA LYS A 41 1.79 6.18 -14.99
C LYS A 41 0.70 5.13 -14.87
N SER A 42 0.09 4.97 -13.69
CA SER A 42 -1.00 4.02 -13.48
C SER A 42 -2.26 4.38 -14.26
N HIS A 43 -2.51 5.66 -14.54
CA HIS A 43 -3.57 6.10 -15.45
C HIS A 43 -3.21 5.84 -16.91
N GLU A 44 -1.94 6.03 -17.31
CA GLU A 44 -1.46 5.74 -18.67
C GLU A 44 -1.48 4.24 -19.00
N LEU A 45 -1.31 3.38 -17.99
CA LEU A 45 -1.39 1.92 -18.14
C LEU A 45 -2.83 1.39 -18.21
N ASN A 46 -3.83 2.23 -17.98
CA ASN A 46 -5.22 1.83 -17.95
C ASN A 46 -5.79 1.69 -19.36
N ASP A 47 -6.31 0.50 -19.68
CA ASP A 47 -7.02 0.22 -20.92
C ASP A 47 -8.54 0.50 -20.82
N GLY A 48 -8.99 1.06 -19.69
CA GLY A 48 -10.40 1.33 -19.39
C GLY A 48 -11.02 0.34 -18.40
N SER A 49 -10.32 -0.75 -18.08
CA SER A 49 -10.78 -1.74 -17.08
C SER A 49 -10.75 -1.22 -15.64
N ILE A 50 -9.94 -0.19 -15.33
CA ILE A 50 -9.84 0.38 -13.98
C ILE A 50 -10.65 1.67 -13.89
N ILE A 51 -11.76 1.64 -13.15
CA ILE A 51 -12.63 2.79 -12.98
C ILE A 51 -12.16 3.73 -11.85
N ARG A 52 -12.70 4.96 -11.83
CA ARG A 52 -12.28 6.01 -10.89
C ARG A 52 -12.29 5.57 -9.42
N ILE A 53 -13.29 4.80 -9.00
CA ILE A 53 -13.41 4.37 -7.60
C ILE A 53 -12.25 3.44 -7.18
N HIS A 54 -11.69 2.66 -8.10
CA HIS A 54 -10.51 1.82 -7.82
C HIS A 54 -9.28 2.68 -7.55
N TYR A 55 -9.06 3.76 -8.32
CA TYR A 55 -7.96 4.69 -8.07
C TYR A 55 -8.10 5.42 -6.74
N LEU A 56 -9.33 5.78 -6.35
CA LEU A 56 -9.57 6.38 -5.03
C LEU A 56 -9.29 5.40 -3.90
N LYS A 57 -9.71 4.14 -4.06
CA LYS A 57 -9.40 3.06 -3.12
C LYS A 57 -7.89 2.90 -2.94
N ILE A 58 -7.13 2.87 -4.04
CA ILE A 58 -5.66 2.79 -4.01
C ILE A 58 -5.06 3.97 -3.21
N GLN A 59 -5.44 5.21 -3.52
CA GLN A 59 -4.94 6.39 -2.81
C GLN A 59 -5.36 6.41 -1.33
N TRP A 60 -6.55 5.91 -1.03
CA TRP A 60 -7.03 5.79 0.35
C TRP A 60 -6.20 4.80 1.15
N TYR A 61 -5.90 3.61 0.62
CA TYR A 61 -5.02 2.66 1.29
C TYR A 61 -3.58 3.17 1.42
N MET A 62 -3.05 3.90 0.43
CA MET A 62 -1.77 4.59 0.55
C MET A 62 -1.74 5.54 1.76
N ALA A 63 -2.78 6.38 1.90
CA ALA A 63 -2.90 7.34 2.99
C ALA A 63 -3.06 6.65 4.35
N THR A 64 -3.94 5.64 4.42
CA THR A 64 -4.21 4.87 5.64
C THR A 64 -2.97 4.10 6.11
N THR A 65 -2.24 3.46 5.20
CA THR A 65 -1.03 2.69 5.54
C THR A 65 0.07 3.61 6.05
N LEU A 66 0.27 4.77 5.43
CA LEU A 66 1.20 5.79 5.92
C LEU A 66 0.80 6.28 7.32
N TYR A 67 -0.49 6.57 7.53
CA TYR A 67 -0.99 7.01 8.83
C TYR A 67 -0.74 5.98 9.93
N LEU A 68 -1.07 4.70 9.67
CA LEU A 68 -0.83 3.60 10.60
C LEU A 68 0.66 3.42 10.90
N GLY A 69 1.52 3.50 9.88
CA GLY A 69 2.97 3.43 10.09
C GLY A 69 3.50 4.59 10.92
N GLU A 70 2.98 5.81 10.72
CA GLU A 70 3.34 6.95 11.56
C GLU A 70 2.90 6.75 13.02
N LEU A 71 1.70 6.23 13.28
CA LEU A 71 1.25 5.91 14.64
C LEU A 71 2.16 4.86 15.29
N LEU A 72 2.50 3.79 14.58
CA LEU A 72 3.42 2.77 15.10
C LEU A 72 4.82 3.34 15.34
N SER A 73 5.25 4.32 14.55
CA SER A 73 6.54 4.98 14.74
C SER A 73 6.60 5.85 15.99
N GLU A 74 5.46 6.22 16.59
CA GLU A 74 5.45 6.92 17.88
C GLU A 74 5.97 6.02 19.03
N LEU A 75 6.04 4.69 18.82
CA LEU A 75 6.58 3.72 19.78
C LEU A 75 8.11 3.57 19.73
N ARG A 76 8.77 4.17 18.73
CA ARG A 76 10.23 4.11 18.58
C ARG A 76 10.87 5.48 18.83
N PRO A 77 12.17 5.53 19.19
CA PRO A 77 12.85 6.79 19.47
C PRO A 77 12.96 7.71 18.23
N GLU A 78 13.04 7.11 17.05
CA GLU A 78 13.31 7.81 15.80
C GLU A 78 12.04 7.98 14.96
N LYS A 79 11.87 9.14 14.31
CA LYS A 79 10.75 9.35 13.38
C LYS A 79 10.95 8.55 12.09
N LEU A 80 9.87 8.32 11.34
CA LEU A 80 9.97 7.74 9.99
C LEU A 80 10.82 8.62 9.07
N THR A 81 11.82 8.00 8.46
CA THR A 81 12.58 8.54 7.33
C THR A 81 11.67 8.70 6.11
N GLN A 82 12.11 9.47 5.11
CA GLN A 82 11.33 9.65 3.88
C GLN A 82 11.16 8.34 3.10
N ASP A 83 12.17 7.48 3.11
CA ASP A 83 12.12 6.20 2.41
C ASP A 83 11.19 5.20 3.11
N GLU A 84 11.14 5.21 4.45
CA GLU A 84 10.12 4.45 5.19
C GLU A 84 8.70 4.95 4.90
N LYS A 85 8.49 6.26 4.85
CA LYS A 85 7.18 6.83 4.48
C LYS A 85 6.78 6.43 3.07
N ARG A 86 7.70 6.52 2.11
CA ARG A 86 7.45 6.08 0.72
C ARG A 86 7.15 4.59 0.65
N SER A 87 7.88 3.77 1.42
CA SER A 87 7.64 2.33 1.48
C SER A 87 6.23 2.02 1.99
N LEU A 88 5.78 2.70 3.04
CA LEU A 88 4.40 2.57 3.55
C LEU A 88 3.34 2.99 2.53
N ILE A 89 3.59 4.07 1.78
CA ILE A 89 2.69 4.51 0.69
C ILE A 89 2.56 3.41 -0.36
N TYR A 90 3.68 2.91 -0.88
CA TYR A 90 3.66 1.89 -1.93
C TYR A 90 3.14 0.55 -1.43
N MET A 91 3.39 0.20 -0.17
CA MET A 91 2.76 -0.96 0.47
C MET A 91 1.24 -0.81 0.52
N GLY A 92 0.72 0.37 0.91
CA GLY A 92 -0.72 0.64 0.87
C GLY A 92 -1.31 0.53 -0.53
N ALA A 93 -0.59 1.00 -1.56
CA ALA A 93 -1.00 0.81 -2.95
C ALA A 93 -1.11 -0.67 -3.31
N LEU A 94 -0.11 -1.47 -2.96
CA LEU A 94 -0.09 -2.91 -3.24
C LEU A 94 -1.22 -3.64 -2.53
N ILE A 95 -1.51 -3.32 -1.27
CA ILE A 95 -2.64 -3.90 -0.52
C ILE A 95 -3.95 -3.66 -1.28
N ALA A 96 -4.24 -2.41 -1.67
CA ALA A 96 -5.46 -2.10 -2.41
C ALA A 96 -5.51 -2.78 -3.78
N ILE A 97 -4.40 -2.86 -4.50
CA ILE A 97 -4.35 -3.52 -5.81
C ILE A 97 -4.60 -5.02 -5.65
N THR A 98 -3.97 -5.67 -4.67
CA THR A 98 -4.21 -7.09 -4.40
C THR A 98 -5.63 -7.36 -3.96
N ASP A 99 -6.22 -6.47 -3.14
CA ASP A 99 -7.63 -6.54 -2.73
C ASP A 99 -8.58 -6.45 -3.94
N LEU A 100 -8.34 -5.51 -4.86
CA LEU A 100 -9.07 -5.44 -6.14
C LEU A 100 -8.91 -6.71 -6.98
N MET A 101 -7.69 -7.26 -7.05
CA MET A 101 -7.40 -8.47 -7.82
C MET A 101 -8.11 -9.70 -7.26
N VAL A 102 -8.18 -9.83 -5.94
CA VAL A 102 -8.81 -10.99 -5.28
C VAL A 102 -10.33 -10.85 -5.24
N ASP A 103 -10.85 -9.72 -4.77
CA ASP A 103 -12.28 -9.59 -4.45
C ASP A 103 -13.12 -9.22 -5.67
N GLU A 104 -12.62 -8.32 -6.52
CA GLU A 104 -13.39 -7.78 -7.65
C GLU A 104 -13.09 -8.52 -8.95
N LEU A 105 -11.81 -8.87 -9.18
CA LEU A 105 -11.37 -9.55 -10.41
C LEU A 105 -11.22 -11.07 -10.25
N GLN A 106 -11.34 -11.58 -9.03
CA GLN A 106 -11.29 -13.02 -8.71
C GLN A 106 -10.06 -13.73 -9.29
N LEU A 107 -8.92 -13.02 -9.33
CA LEU A 107 -7.67 -13.58 -9.84
C LEU A 107 -7.15 -14.65 -8.87
N PRO A 108 -6.70 -15.82 -9.37
CA PRO A 108 -6.15 -16.86 -8.52
C PRO A 108 -4.92 -16.34 -7.76
N TYR A 109 -4.84 -16.62 -6.45
CA TYR A 109 -3.69 -16.29 -5.61
C TYR A 109 -2.35 -16.70 -6.24
N LYS A 110 -2.30 -17.87 -6.90
CA LYS A 110 -1.11 -18.35 -7.61
C LYS A 110 -0.63 -17.36 -8.68
N LYS A 111 -1.55 -16.72 -9.42
CA LYS A 111 -1.24 -15.72 -10.44
C LYS A 111 -0.65 -14.46 -9.81
N ILE A 112 -1.26 -13.97 -8.72
CA ILE A 112 -0.77 -12.79 -7.98
C ILE A 112 0.65 -13.06 -7.44
N LYS A 113 0.86 -14.24 -6.84
CA LYS A 113 2.17 -14.67 -6.35
C LYS A 113 3.21 -14.71 -7.46
N GLN A 114 2.88 -15.27 -8.62
CA GLN A 114 3.77 -15.32 -9.79
C GLN A 114 4.20 -13.91 -10.24
N LEU A 115 3.28 -12.94 -10.23
CA LEU A 115 3.59 -11.55 -10.59
C LEU A 115 4.60 -10.89 -9.65
N MET A 116 4.64 -11.32 -8.39
CA MET A 116 5.56 -10.76 -7.37
C MET A 116 6.90 -11.52 -7.28
N THR A 117 7.08 -12.57 -8.07
CA THR A 117 8.36 -13.30 -8.19
C THR A 117 9.14 -12.86 -9.44
N ASP A 118 10.46 -13.01 -9.42
CA ASP A 118 11.37 -12.64 -10.54
C ASP A 118 10.99 -13.29 -11.88
N GLU A 119 10.18 -14.36 -11.88
CA GLU A 119 9.67 -15.02 -13.09
C GLU A 119 8.72 -14.14 -13.94
N ALA A 120 8.12 -13.09 -13.36
CA ALA A 120 7.22 -12.17 -14.07
C ALA A 120 7.93 -11.31 -15.14
N GLU A 121 9.26 -11.24 -15.14
CA GLU A 121 9.99 -10.46 -16.15
C GLU A 121 9.88 -11.04 -17.57
N ARG A 122 9.53 -12.33 -17.73
CA ARG A 122 9.59 -13.05 -19.01
C ARG A 122 8.30 -13.02 -19.85
N GLN A 123 7.17 -12.51 -19.35
CA GLN A 123 5.87 -12.54 -20.07
C GLN A 123 5.18 -11.16 -20.15
N ARG A 124 5.88 -10.14 -20.67
CA ARG A 124 5.36 -8.75 -20.70
C ARG A 124 4.16 -8.50 -21.62
N ASN A 125 3.87 -9.38 -22.58
CA ASN A 125 2.94 -9.03 -23.66
C ASN A 125 1.45 -9.20 -23.31
N ASP A 126 1.10 -10.07 -22.36
CA ASP A 126 -0.30 -10.42 -22.05
C ASP A 126 -0.79 -9.95 -20.66
N LEU A 127 -0.10 -8.98 -20.05
CA LEU A 127 -0.53 -8.44 -18.76
C LEU A 127 -1.72 -7.49 -18.92
N THR A 128 -2.75 -7.69 -18.11
CA THR A 128 -3.89 -6.78 -17.94
C THR A 128 -3.45 -5.47 -17.28
N ALA A 129 -4.28 -4.42 -17.38
CA ALA A 129 -3.98 -3.13 -16.76
C ALA A 129 -3.69 -3.23 -15.25
N ILE A 130 -4.50 -3.97 -14.48
CA ILE A 130 -4.30 -4.12 -13.03
C ILE A 130 -2.96 -4.78 -12.69
N GLU A 131 -2.52 -5.76 -13.50
CA GLU A 131 -1.25 -6.47 -13.29
C GLU A 131 -0.06 -5.56 -13.61
N ARG A 132 -0.17 -4.75 -14.67
CA ARG A 132 0.84 -3.73 -14.99
C ARG A 132 0.95 -2.68 -13.88
N ILE A 133 -0.19 -2.27 -13.32
CA ILE A 133 -0.24 -1.31 -12.19
C ILE A 133 0.35 -1.95 -10.92
N LEU A 134 0.05 -3.22 -10.62
CA LEU A 134 0.69 -3.96 -9.52
C LEU A 134 2.21 -3.94 -9.66
N LEU A 135 2.73 -4.31 -10.83
CA LEU A 135 4.17 -4.35 -11.10
C LEU A 135 4.82 -2.96 -11.01
N LEU A 136 4.13 -1.90 -11.44
CA LEU A 136 4.61 -0.52 -11.31
C LEU A 136 4.91 -0.17 -9.85
N TYR A 137 3.93 -0.38 -8.95
CA TYR A 137 4.08 -0.06 -7.54
C TYR A 137 5.03 -1.02 -6.82
N TYR A 138 5.01 -2.31 -7.18
CA TYR A 138 5.88 -3.32 -6.60
C TYR A 138 7.36 -3.02 -6.89
N ARG A 139 7.69 -2.74 -8.14
CA ARG A 139 9.05 -2.35 -8.53
C ARG A 139 9.49 -1.09 -7.81
N LYS A 140 8.60 -0.10 -7.68
CA LYS A 140 8.92 1.14 -6.97
C LYS A 140 9.26 0.86 -5.50
N LEU A 141 8.48 0.02 -4.82
CA LEU A 141 8.80 -0.42 -3.46
C LEU A 141 10.17 -1.08 -3.37
N LEU A 142 10.49 -2.01 -4.28
CA LEU A 142 11.78 -2.70 -4.34
C LEU A 142 12.97 -1.74 -4.58
N THR A 143 12.77 -0.57 -5.17
CA THR A 143 13.86 0.43 -5.32
C THR A 143 14.20 1.17 -4.02
N ILE A 144 13.31 1.12 -3.02
CA ILE A 144 13.39 1.96 -1.80
C ILE A 144 13.78 1.13 -0.59
N ILE A 145 13.37 -0.13 -0.54
CA ILE A 145 13.71 -1.05 0.55
C ILE A 145 15.11 -1.65 0.37
N ASN A 146 15.77 -1.97 1.48
CA ASN A 146 17.09 -2.59 1.48
C ASN A 146 17.03 -4.08 1.10
N ASN A 147 18.18 -4.70 0.84
CA ASN A 147 18.24 -6.10 0.38
C ASN A 147 17.74 -7.12 1.41
N ASP A 148 17.79 -6.81 2.70
CA ASP A 148 17.27 -7.71 3.74
C ASP A 148 15.74 -7.64 3.79
N GLN A 149 15.16 -6.44 3.70
CA GLN A 149 13.71 -6.24 3.53
C GLN A 149 13.19 -6.88 2.24
N LYS A 150 13.98 -6.94 1.17
CA LYS A 150 13.61 -7.66 -0.06
C LYS A 150 13.46 -9.15 0.18
N LYS A 151 14.39 -9.77 0.92
CA LYS A 151 14.32 -11.21 1.23
C LYS A 151 13.04 -11.55 1.97
N ASP A 152 12.63 -10.71 2.92
CA ASP A 152 11.39 -10.89 3.69
C ASP A 152 10.12 -10.77 2.82
N ILE A 153 10.12 -9.87 1.82
CA ILE A 153 9.01 -9.73 0.86
C ILE A 153 8.91 -10.95 -0.08
N HIS A 154 10.05 -11.54 -0.45
CA HIS A 154 10.08 -12.75 -1.27
C HIS A 154 9.74 -14.02 -0.47
N ASP A 155 9.83 -13.97 0.87
CA ASP A 155 9.47 -15.08 1.74
C ASP A 155 7.96 -15.11 2.05
N PHE A 156 7.22 -15.59 1.07
CA PHE A 156 5.79 -15.86 1.20
C PHE A 156 5.43 -17.00 2.18
N SER A 157 6.39 -17.64 2.86
CA SER A 157 6.10 -18.65 3.88
C SER A 157 5.41 -18.07 5.14
N LEU A 158 5.52 -16.75 5.33
CA LEU A 158 4.80 -15.98 6.36
C LEU A 158 3.30 -15.81 6.06
N LEU A 159 2.82 -16.22 4.87
CA LEU A 159 1.41 -16.11 4.44
C LEU A 159 0.49 -17.22 4.97
N LYS A 160 0.77 -17.82 6.13
CA LYS A 160 -0.31 -18.50 6.86
C LYS A 160 -0.95 -17.49 7.79
N PRO A 161 -2.18 -17.02 7.52
CA PRO A 161 -2.95 -16.33 8.54
C PRO A 161 -2.98 -17.25 9.76
N GLN A 162 -2.52 -16.76 10.91
CA GLN A 162 -2.44 -17.58 12.13
C GLN A 162 -3.82 -18.07 12.59
N ILE A 163 -4.90 -17.43 12.13
CA ILE A 163 -6.29 -17.81 12.42
C ILE A 163 -6.64 -19.17 11.76
N ASP A 164 -6.07 -19.51 10.61
CA ASP A 164 -6.28 -20.81 9.94
C ASP A 164 -5.38 -21.92 10.48
N SER A 165 -4.46 -21.60 11.41
CA SER A 165 -3.60 -22.59 12.07
C SER A 165 -4.18 -23.12 13.39
N GLN A 166 -5.39 -22.68 13.77
CA GLN A 166 -6.10 -23.11 14.97
C GLN A 166 -7.46 -23.76 14.69
N ALA A 167 -7.78 -24.07 13.43
CA ALA A 167 -8.97 -24.82 13.02
C ALA A 167 -8.63 -26.26 12.63
#